data_AF-A0A5S9IRJ9-F1
#
_entry.id   AF-A0A5S9IRJ9-F1
#
_cell.length_a   1.000
_cell.length_b   1.000
_cell.length_c   1.000
_cell.angle_alpha   90.00
_cell.angle_beta   90.00
_cell.angle_gamma   90.00
#
_symmetry.space_group_name_H-M   'P 1'
#
loop_
_entity.id
_entity.type
_entity.pdbx_description
1 polymer ?
#
loop_
_entity_poly.entity_id
_entity_poly.type
_entity_poly.pdbx_seq_one_letter_code
_entity_poly.pdbx_strand_id
1 'polypeptide(L)'
;MSIKLCPCQSNKNYDDCCGPIIEKKQVASSAEALMRSRYTAYVKGFAQHIIDTTHPDHRDDCDEESITAWSKGATWHGLDIMDSSEGYVEFIAHFSEKGIRKQHHEKSTFKKIDNEWFFDEGKVMAMKVDKVGRNDPCSCGSGKKYKKCCGR
;
A
#
# COMPACT_ATOMS: atom_id res chain seq x y z
N MET A 1 14.18 -0.82 -24.77
CA MET A 1 13.88 -0.19 -23.47
C MET A 1 13.04 -1.18 -22.68
N SER A 2 13.51 -1.63 -21.51
CA SER A 2 12.74 -2.58 -20.70
C SER A 2 11.52 -1.87 -20.13
N ILE A 3 10.33 -2.34 -20.53
CA ILE A 3 9.06 -1.89 -19.97
C ILE A 3 9.07 -2.22 -18.47
N LYS A 4 9.09 -1.20 -17.62
CA LYS A 4 8.95 -1.36 -16.17
C LYS A 4 7.51 -1.03 -15.80
N LEU A 5 6.74 -2.08 -15.53
CA LEU A 5 5.39 -1.95 -15.00
C LEU A 5 5.39 -1.16 -13.69
N CYS A 6 4.32 -0.40 -13.49
CA CYS A 6 4.16 0.39 -12.28
C CYS A 6 3.94 -0.54 -11.08
N PRO A 7 4.68 -0.35 -9.96
CA PRO A 7 4.54 -1.18 -8.76
C PRO A 7 3.13 -1.22 -8.17
N CYS A 8 2.30 -0.21 -8.44
CA CYS A 8 0.94 -0.13 -7.93
C CYS A 8 -0.04 -1.14 -8.51
N GLN A 9 0.41 -2.14 -9.30
CA GLN A 9 -0.42 -3.20 -9.88
C GLN A 9 -1.53 -2.70 -10.83
N SER A 10 -1.35 -1.54 -11.47
CA SER A 10 -2.29 -1.00 -12.45
C SER A 10 -2.18 -1.63 -13.84
N ASN A 11 -1.21 -2.53 -14.06
CA ASN A 11 -0.80 -3.07 -15.37
C ASN A 11 -0.38 -2.02 -16.41
N LYS A 12 -0.18 -0.76 -15.99
CA LYS A 12 0.40 0.31 -16.81
C LYS A 12 1.89 0.42 -16.58
N ASN A 13 2.59 1.07 -17.49
CA ASN A 13 3.99 1.44 -17.30
C ASN A 13 4.11 2.50 -16.19
N TYR A 14 5.25 2.54 -15.52
CA TYR A 14 5.51 3.57 -14.51
C TYR A 14 5.30 5.00 -15.05
N ASP A 15 5.85 5.29 -16.23
CA ASP A 15 5.81 6.61 -16.87
C ASP A 15 4.40 7.01 -17.35
N ASP A 16 3.51 6.04 -17.57
CA ASP A 16 2.11 6.24 -17.98
C ASP A 16 1.13 6.12 -16.80
N CYS A 17 1.64 6.00 -15.57
CA CYS A 17 0.85 5.75 -14.38
C CYS A 17 1.24 6.66 -13.21
N CYS A 18 2.08 6.19 -12.30
CA CYS A 18 2.42 6.94 -11.08
C CYS A 18 3.58 7.91 -11.30
N GLY A 19 4.42 7.71 -12.32
CA GLY A 19 5.58 8.55 -12.60
C GLY A 19 5.25 10.03 -12.71
N PRO A 20 4.30 10.44 -13.57
CA PRO A 20 3.95 11.86 -13.71
C PRO A 20 3.35 12.48 -12.44
N ILE A 21 2.69 11.70 -11.58
CA ILE A 21 2.16 12.19 -10.29
C ILE A 21 3.31 12.41 -9.30
N ILE A 22 4.21 11.43 -9.19
CA ILE A 22 5.39 11.49 -8.31
C ILE A 22 6.34 12.62 -8.72
N GLU A 23 6.49 12.85 -10.01
CA GLU A 23 7.32 13.91 -10.58
C GLU A 23 6.63 15.28 -10.60
N LYS A 24 5.41 15.40 -10.04
CA LYS A 24 4.60 16.62 -10.01
C LYS A 24 4.30 17.22 -11.39
N LYS A 25 4.31 16.39 -12.44
CA LYS A 25 3.92 16.77 -13.81
C LYS A 25 2.41 16.75 -13.99
N GLN A 26 1.70 15.98 -13.18
CA GLN A 26 0.24 15.94 -13.14
C GLN A 26 -0.26 15.76 -11.70
N VAL A 27 -1.42 16.33 -11.41
CA VAL A 27 -2.14 16.05 -10.16
C VAL A 27 -2.86 14.71 -10.26
N ALA A 28 -3.07 14.04 -9.12
CA ALA A 28 -3.85 12.82 -9.11
C ALA A 28 -5.31 13.10 -9.51
N SER A 29 -5.86 12.30 -10.42
CA SER A 29 -7.24 12.48 -10.89
C SER A 29 -8.30 11.98 -9.89
N SER A 30 -7.91 11.15 -8.94
CA SER A 30 -8.78 10.57 -7.90
C SER A 30 -7.99 10.20 -6.65
N ALA A 31 -8.71 9.95 -5.54
CA ALA A 31 -8.15 9.39 -4.32
C ALA A 31 -7.40 8.06 -4.58
N GLU A 32 -7.94 7.18 -5.43
CA GLU A 32 -7.27 5.93 -5.81
C GLU A 32 -5.96 6.19 -6.56
N ALA A 33 -5.95 7.13 -7.51
CA ALA A 33 -4.73 7.48 -8.24
C ALA A 33 -3.64 8.01 -7.28
N LEU A 34 -4.04 8.82 -6.30
CA LEU A 34 -3.13 9.29 -5.27
C LEU A 34 -2.60 8.16 -4.40
N MET A 35 -3.49 7.29 -3.89
CA MET A 35 -3.12 6.14 -3.08
C MET A 35 -2.12 5.23 -3.80
N ARG A 36 -2.36 4.92 -5.08
CA ARG A 36 -1.44 4.12 -5.92
C ARG A 36 -0.09 4.81 -6.11
N SER A 37 -0.08 6.14 -6.25
CA SER A 37 1.17 6.91 -6.36
C SER A 37 1.95 6.90 -5.05
N ARG A 38 1.28 7.02 -3.89
CA ARG A 38 1.88 6.92 -2.56
C ARG A 38 2.48 5.54 -2.32
N TYR A 39 1.75 4.47 -2.65
CA TYR A 39 2.31 3.11 -2.60
C TYR A 39 3.57 2.99 -3.46
N THR A 40 3.52 3.47 -4.70
CA THR A 40 4.70 3.44 -5.59
C THR A 40 5.86 4.24 -5.03
N ALA A 41 5.61 5.39 -4.40
CA ALA A 41 6.64 6.18 -3.73
C ALA A 41 7.29 5.41 -2.57
N TYR A 42 6.54 4.65 -1.76
CA TYR A 42 7.12 3.75 -0.77
C TYR A 42 8.00 2.68 -1.42
N VAL A 43 7.54 2.02 -2.50
CA VAL A 43 8.35 1.01 -3.21
C VAL A 43 9.67 1.58 -3.74
N LYS A 44 9.64 2.84 -4.20
CA LYS A 44 10.80 3.50 -4.83
C LYS A 44 11.63 4.33 -3.86
N GLY A 45 11.19 4.50 -2.61
CA GLY A 45 11.85 5.31 -1.59
C GLY A 45 11.73 6.82 -1.82
N PHE A 46 10.66 7.29 -2.46
CA PHE A 46 10.41 8.71 -2.72
C PHE A 46 9.64 9.36 -1.56
N ALA A 47 10.31 9.52 -0.41
CA ALA A 47 9.69 10.02 0.82
C ALA A 47 9.05 11.42 0.67
N GLN A 48 9.68 12.32 -0.09
CA GLN A 48 9.12 13.66 -0.34
C GLN A 48 7.72 13.62 -0.96
N HIS A 49 7.44 12.66 -1.85
CA HIS A 49 6.10 12.51 -2.44
C HIS A 49 5.07 12.15 -1.37
N ILE A 50 5.44 11.34 -0.37
CA ILE A 50 4.58 11.00 0.75
C ILE A 50 4.26 12.25 1.57
N ILE A 51 5.27 13.06 1.89
CA ILE A 51 5.10 14.29 2.68
C ILE A 51 4.21 15.30 1.93
N ASP A 52 4.53 15.57 0.66
CA ASP A 52 3.83 16.57 -0.15
C ASP A 52 2.35 16.21 -0.35
N THR A 53 2.04 14.92 -0.43
CA THR A 53 0.67 14.43 -0.62
C THR A 53 -0.06 14.09 0.67
N THR A 54 0.55 14.32 1.84
CA THR A 54 -0.14 14.29 3.14
C THR A 54 -0.86 15.63 3.34
N HIS A 55 -2.04 15.59 3.97
CA HIS A 55 -2.83 16.78 4.28
C HIS A 55 -2.00 17.77 5.10
N PRO A 56 -2.06 19.09 4.83
CA PRO A 56 -1.25 20.10 5.51
C PRO A 56 -1.28 19.99 7.04
N ASP A 57 -2.46 19.72 7.62
CA ASP A 57 -2.65 19.55 9.07
C ASP A 57 -1.89 18.36 9.69
N HIS A 58 -1.35 17.45 8.88
CA HIS A 58 -0.63 16.25 9.30
C HIS A 58 0.79 16.15 8.75
N ARG A 59 1.26 17.16 8.01
CA ARG A 59 2.60 17.13 7.40
C ARG A 59 3.72 17.25 8.42
N ASP A 60 3.52 18.02 9.48
CA ASP A 60 4.53 18.22 10.51
C ASP A 60 4.82 16.95 11.33
N ASP A 61 3.88 15.98 11.31
CA ASP A 61 4.05 14.66 11.91
C ASP A 61 4.80 13.68 10.99
N CYS A 62 5.07 14.05 9.73
CA CYS A 62 5.75 13.18 8.77
C CYS A 62 7.27 13.32 8.89
N ASP A 63 7.90 12.31 9.50
CA ASP A 63 9.36 12.21 9.53
C ASP A 63 9.91 11.52 8.27
N GLU A 64 10.65 12.29 7.45
CA GLU A 64 11.22 11.81 6.18
C GLU A 64 12.19 10.63 6.40
N GLU A 65 12.98 10.68 7.47
CA GLU A 65 13.94 9.63 7.79
C GLU A 65 13.23 8.32 8.12
N SER A 66 12.19 8.36 8.96
CA SER A 66 11.36 7.21 9.29
C SER A 66 10.63 6.63 8.07
N ILE A 67 10.04 7.49 7.23
CA ILE A 67 9.40 7.08 5.98
C ILE A 67 10.40 6.37 5.06
N THR A 68 11.60 6.93 4.93
CA THR A 68 12.67 6.36 4.11
C THR A 68 13.19 5.04 4.67
N ALA A 69 13.40 4.97 5.99
CA ALA A 69 13.88 3.77 6.67
C ALA A 69 12.89 2.62 6.52
N TRP A 70 11.60 2.88 6.70
CA TRP A 70 10.56 1.88 6.49
C TRP A 70 10.46 1.42 5.04
N SER A 71 10.49 2.37 4.09
CA SER A 71 10.47 2.08 2.65
C SER A 71 11.60 1.13 2.23
N LYS A 72 12.82 1.35 2.76
CA LYS A 72 14.02 0.54 2.48
C LYS A 72 14.06 -0.77 3.26
N GLY A 73 13.44 -0.83 4.44
CA GLY A 73 13.39 -2.01 5.30
C GLY A 73 12.40 -3.08 4.83
N ALA A 74 11.46 -2.72 3.96
CA ALA A 74 10.45 -3.61 3.42
C ALA A 74 10.76 -4.04 1.97
N THR A 75 10.50 -5.31 1.67
CA THR A 75 10.38 -5.80 0.29
C THR A 75 8.93 -5.78 -0.13
N TRP A 76 8.59 -4.95 -1.10
CA TRP A 76 7.22 -4.75 -1.57
C TRP A 76 6.83 -5.77 -2.63
N HIS A 77 5.66 -6.40 -2.49
CA HIS A 77 5.20 -7.47 -3.37
C HIS A 77 3.99 -7.10 -4.21
N GLY A 78 3.19 -6.12 -3.79
CA GLY A 78 2.00 -5.71 -4.54
C GLY A 78 0.99 -4.96 -3.70
N LEU A 79 -0.01 -4.43 -4.40
CA LEU A 79 -1.11 -3.66 -3.86
C LEU A 79 -2.42 -4.15 -4.47
N ASP A 80 -3.38 -4.50 -3.61
CA ASP A 80 -4.75 -4.81 -4.01
C ASP A 80 -5.67 -3.67 -3.57
N ILE A 81 -6.46 -3.10 -4.48
CA ILE A 81 -7.53 -2.16 -4.13
C ILE A 81 -8.82 -2.97 -3.94
N MET A 82 -9.39 -2.89 -2.75
CA MET A 82 -10.58 -3.64 -2.35
C MET A 82 -11.86 -2.84 -2.66
N ASP A 83 -11.84 -1.54 -2.36
CA ASP A 83 -12.93 -0.62 -2.59
C ASP A 83 -12.39 0.81 -2.74
N SER A 84 -13.06 1.64 -3.54
CA SER A 84 -12.68 3.04 -3.70
C SER A 84 -13.89 3.93 -3.97
N SER A 85 -13.81 5.15 -3.44
CA SER A 85 -14.80 6.20 -3.65
C SER A 85 -14.09 7.55 -3.82
N GLU A 86 -14.84 8.63 -3.96
CA GLU A 86 -14.29 9.97 -4.13
C GLU A 86 -13.41 10.37 -2.92
N GLY A 87 -13.81 10.01 -1.69
CA GLY A 87 -13.10 10.41 -0.47
C GLY A 87 -12.32 9.31 0.26
N TYR A 88 -12.30 8.07 -0.24
CA TYR A 88 -11.59 6.97 0.44
C TYR A 88 -11.09 5.89 -0.50
N VAL A 89 -10.10 5.13 -0.01
CA VAL A 89 -9.57 3.92 -0.67
C VAL A 89 -9.32 2.86 0.38
N GLU A 90 -9.90 1.67 0.20
CA GLU A 90 -9.59 0.48 0.99
C GLU A 90 -8.67 -0.43 0.19
N PHE A 91 -7.54 -0.81 0.77
CA PHE A 91 -6.51 -1.57 0.06
C PHE A 91 -5.76 -2.54 0.97
N ILE A 92 -5.06 -3.49 0.36
CA ILE A 92 -4.13 -4.40 1.01
C ILE A 92 -2.76 -4.23 0.35
N ALA A 93 -1.79 -3.73 1.12
CA ALA A 93 -0.38 -3.70 0.71
C ALA A 93 0.33 -4.98 1.19
N HIS A 94 0.98 -5.69 0.26
CA HIS A 94 1.73 -6.91 0.56
C HIS A 94 3.21 -6.59 0.59
N PHE A 95 3.88 -6.91 1.70
CA PHE A 95 5.31 -6.67 1.85
C PHE A 95 5.97 -7.74 2.73
N SER A 96 7.28 -7.87 2.66
CA SER A 96 8.07 -8.66 3.61
C SER A 96 9.00 -7.76 4.40
N GLU A 97 9.08 -7.98 5.70
CA GLU A 97 10.04 -7.30 6.57
C GLU A 97 10.84 -8.37 7.31
N LYS A 98 12.18 -8.29 7.25
CA LYS A 98 13.09 -9.30 7.83
C LYS A 98 12.74 -10.73 7.39
N GLY A 99 12.33 -10.90 6.13
CA GLY A 99 11.92 -12.19 5.54
C GLY A 99 10.51 -12.66 5.89
N ILE A 100 9.78 -11.96 6.76
CA ILE A 100 8.42 -12.33 7.17
C ILE A 100 7.42 -11.61 6.27
N ARG A 101 6.60 -12.38 5.54
CA ARG A 101 5.53 -11.83 4.70
C ARG A 101 4.40 -11.30 5.58
N LYS A 102 4.04 -10.04 5.35
CA LYS A 102 3.00 -9.30 6.04
C LYS A 102 2.04 -8.69 5.01
N GLN A 103 0.87 -8.35 5.50
CA GLN A 103 -0.12 -7.58 4.77
C GLN A 103 -0.47 -6.35 5.61
N HIS A 104 -0.82 -5.26 4.96
CA HIS A 104 -1.39 -4.09 5.62
C HIS A 104 -2.73 -3.80 4.95
N HIS A 105 -3.81 -4.18 5.63
CA HIS A 105 -5.17 -3.87 5.20
C HIS A 105 -5.60 -2.56 5.85
N GLU A 106 -5.83 -1.54 5.04
CA GLU A 106 -6.13 -0.19 5.49
C GLU A 106 -7.29 0.39 4.67
N LYS A 107 -8.10 1.21 5.33
CA LYS A 107 -9.01 2.14 4.68
C LYS A 107 -8.52 3.57 4.95
N SER A 108 -7.98 4.22 3.92
CA SER A 108 -7.54 5.61 4.00
C SER A 108 -8.62 6.56 3.48
N THR A 109 -8.68 7.75 4.07
CA THR A 109 -9.50 8.86 3.60
C THR A 109 -8.63 9.92 2.94
N PHE A 110 -9.24 10.66 2.03
CA PHE A 110 -8.60 11.69 1.24
C PHE A 110 -9.47 12.93 1.19
N LYS A 111 -8.84 14.10 1.30
CA LYS A 111 -9.48 15.40 1.15
C LYS A 111 -8.98 16.10 -0.09
N LYS A 112 -9.86 16.86 -0.73
CA LYS A 112 -9.54 17.65 -1.93
C LYS A 112 -9.43 19.13 -1.57
N ILE A 113 -8.29 19.75 -1.84
CA ILE A 113 -8.03 21.18 -1.64
C ILE A 113 -7.55 21.75 -2.98
N ASP A 114 -8.18 22.81 -3.48
CA ASP A 114 -7.80 23.46 -4.74
C ASP A 114 -7.63 22.49 -5.93
N ASN A 115 -8.53 21.51 -5.99
CA ASN A 115 -8.56 20.44 -7.00
C ASN A 115 -7.44 19.38 -6.88
N GLU A 116 -6.63 19.42 -5.83
CA GLU A 116 -5.60 18.41 -5.51
C GLU A 116 -6.03 17.51 -4.36
N TRP A 117 -5.67 16.24 -4.44
CA TRP A 117 -5.98 15.25 -3.40
C TRP A 117 -4.85 15.17 -2.38
N PHE A 118 -5.21 15.04 -1.11
CA PHE A 118 -4.29 14.82 -0.01
C PHE A 118 -4.75 13.65 0.85
N PHE A 119 -3.81 12.82 1.28
CA PHE A 119 -4.04 11.78 2.29
C PHE A 119 -4.32 12.43 3.63
N ASP A 120 -5.45 12.08 4.24
CA ASP A 120 -5.90 12.67 5.50
C ASP A 120 -5.63 11.72 6.67
N GLU A 121 -6.36 10.61 6.74
CA GLU A 121 -6.17 9.59 7.78
C GLU A 121 -6.20 8.17 7.20
N GLY A 122 -5.56 7.24 7.91
CA GLY A 122 -5.52 5.82 7.58
C GLY A 122 -6.03 4.99 8.75
N LYS A 123 -7.06 4.16 8.51
CA LYS A 123 -7.58 3.23 9.51
C LYS A 123 -7.19 1.81 9.16
N VAL A 124 -6.35 1.20 10.01
CA VAL A 124 -6.01 -0.22 9.90
C VAL A 124 -7.28 -1.05 10.09
N MET A 125 -7.59 -1.86 9.09
CA MET A 125 -8.72 -2.77 9.13
C MET A 125 -8.27 -4.07 9.78
N ALA A 126 -9.09 -4.59 10.70
CA ALA A 126 -8.80 -5.88 11.30
C ALA A 126 -8.81 -6.94 10.20
N MET A 127 -7.64 -7.55 9.94
CA MET A 127 -7.58 -8.70 9.07
C MET A 127 -8.55 -9.75 9.58
N LYS A 128 -9.48 -10.17 8.73
CA LYS A 128 -10.09 -11.48 8.88
C LYS A 128 -8.96 -12.47 8.63
N VAL A 129 -8.23 -12.81 9.69
CA VAL A 129 -7.50 -14.07 9.69
C VAL A 129 -8.59 -15.11 9.53
N ASP A 130 -8.73 -15.64 8.31
CA ASP A 130 -9.47 -16.87 8.12
C ASP A 130 -8.83 -17.86 9.08
N LYS A 131 -9.50 -18.08 10.21
CA LYS A 131 -9.04 -19.02 11.22
C LYS A 131 -8.91 -20.32 10.48
N VAL A 132 -7.68 -20.78 10.27
CA VAL A 132 -7.42 -22.07 9.63
C VAL A 132 -8.31 -23.08 10.34
N GLY A 133 -9.31 -23.57 9.62
CA GLY A 133 -10.32 -24.45 10.18
C GLY A 133 -9.61 -25.68 10.70
N ARG A 134 -10.08 -26.24 11.81
CA ARG A 134 -9.49 -27.44 12.42
C ARG A 134 -9.26 -28.57 11.38
N ASN A 135 -10.07 -28.61 10.32
CA ASN A 135 -10.00 -29.60 9.25
C ASN A 135 -9.35 -29.11 7.93
N ASP A 136 -8.93 -27.85 7.81
CA ASP A 136 -8.32 -27.30 6.61
C ASP A 136 -6.88 -27.77 6.43
N PRO A 137 -6.33 -27.74 5.20
CA PRO A 137 -4.92 -28.00 4.96
C PRO A 137 -4.02 -27.12 5.84
N CYS A 138 -3.03 -27.73 6.46
CA CYS A 138 -2.14 -27.05 7.38
C CYS A 138 -1.23 -26.08 6.60
N SER A 139 -1.14 -24.86 7.09
CA SER A 139 -0.35 -23.77 6.50
C SER A 139 1.16 -24.02 6.44
N CYS A 140 1.67 -25.07 7.10
CA CYS A 140 3.08 -25.48 7.03
C CYS A 140 3.44 -26.26 5.75
N GLY A 141 2.49 -26.48 4.83
CA GLY A 141 2.74 -27.19 3.57
C GLY A 141 2.85 -28.71 3.71
N SER A 142 2.55 -29.29 4.87
CA SER A 142 2.66 -30.74 5.11
C SER A 142 1.62 -31.60 4.38
N GLY A 143 0.63 -30.98 3.73
CA GLY A 143 -0.53 -31.66 3.13
C GLY A 143 -1.52 -32.26 4.15
N LYS A 144 -1.23 -32.16 5.46
CA LYS A 144 -2.09 -32.69 6.53
C LYS A 144 -3.13 -31.66 6.96
N LYS A 145 -4.26 -32.09 7.54
CA LYS A 145 -5.22 -31.19 8.19
C LYS A 145 -4.60 -30.50 9.40
N TYR A 146 -4.93 -29.22 9.64
CA TYR A 146 -4.33 -28.38 10.69
C TYR A 146 -4.33 -29.05 12.07
N LYS A 147 -5.45 -29.64 12.52
CA LYS A 147 -5.55 -30.38 13.81
C LYS A 147 -4.63 -31.57 13.98
N LYS A 148 -4.15 -32.14 12.87
CA LYS A 148 -3.24 -33.29 12.86
C LYS A 148 -1.79 -32.87 12.62
N CYS A 149 -1.52 -31.56 12.60
CA CYS A 149 -0.20 -30.99 12.35
C CYS A 149 0.07 -29.87 13.36
N CYS A 150 0.07 -28.60 12.94
CA CYS A 150 0.43 -27.47 13.78
C CYS A 150 -0.65 -27.05 14.80
N GLY A 151 -1.90 -27.48 14.62
CA GLY A 151 -2.99 -27.22 15.56
C GLY A 151 -3.15 -28.31 16.62
N ARG A 152 -2.04 -28.91 17.05
CA ARG A 152 -2.00 -29.85 18.18
C ARG A 152 -1.83 -29.11 19.50
#